data_AF-A0A369JR38-F1
#
_entry.id   AF-A0A369JR38-F1
#
_cell.length_a   1.000
_cell.length_b   1.000
_cell.length_c   1.000
_cell.angle_alpha   90.00
_cell.angle_beta   90.00
_cell.angle_gamma   90.00
#
_symmetry.space_group_name_H-M   'P 1'
#
loop_
_entity.id
_entity.type
_entity.pdbx_description
1 polymer ?
#
loop_
_entity_poly.entity_id
_entity_poly.type
_entity_poly.pdbx_seq_one_letter_code
_entity_poly.pdbx_strand_id
1 'polypeptide(L)'
;METHPSYQVLSELLSKYPRAASGLFQAYNDVVFAQQWTDVEVVDLPTCARGAIKGRKPQTDGLLHVVPCTLSETVSFSWLENAFTLLSNPAEIYLAITSEDASIVYYKISTGIVKPPV
;
A
#
# COMPACT_ATOMS: atom_id res chain seq x y z
N MET A 1 -15.77 -10.54 1.99
CA MET A 1 -15.15 -9.25 2.39
C MET A 1 -16.11 -8.40 3.19
N GLU A 2 -17.35 -8.20 2.73
CA GLU A 2 -18.31 -7.22 3.28
C GLU A 2 -18.68 -7.38 4.75
N THR A 3 -18.57 -8.60 5.31
CA THR A 3 -18.85 -8.91 6.71
C THR A 3 -17.66 -8.70 7.65
N HIS A 4 -16.46 -8.41 7.12
CA HIS A 4 -15.24 -8.26 7.91
C HIS A 4 -15.10 -6.82 8.44
N PRO A 5 -14.61 -6.58 9.68
CA PRO A 5 -14.47 -5.24 10.25
C PRO A 5 -13.69 -4.26 9.36
N SER A 6 -12.61 -4.73 8.73
CA SER A 6 -11.81 -3.92 7.79
C SER A 6 -12.58 -3.42 6.57
N TYR A 7 -13.68 -4.06 6.20
CA TYR A 7 -14.48 -3.62 5.07
C TYR A 7 -15.09 -2.24 5.31
N GLN A 8 -15.50 -1.92 6.54
CA GLN A 8 -16.07 -0.61 6.85
C GLN A 8 -15.07 0.52 6.55
N VAL A 9 -13.80 0.31 6.94
CA VAL A 9 -12.70 1.26 6.73
C VAL A 9 -12.35 1.40 5.24
N LEU A 10 -12.46 0.30 4.48
CA LEU A 10 -11.97 0.23 3.11
C LEU A 10 -13.06 0.44 2.04
N SER A 11 -14.34 0.34 2.42
CA SER A 11 -15.48 0.21 1.51
C SER A 11 -15.50 1.24 0.37
N GLU A 12 -15.20 2.51 0.66
CA GLU A 12 -15.13 3.58 -0.34
C GLU A 12 -14.07 3.28 -1.40
N LEU A 13 -12.84 2.92 -0.98
CA LEU A 13 -11.72 2.66 -1.89
C LEU A 13 -11.84 1.33 -2.61
N LEU A 14 -12.42 0.30 -1.98
CA LEU A 14 -12.72 -0.98 -2.63
C LEU A 14 -13.72 -0.78 -3.77
N SER A 15 -14.74 0.05 -3.55
CA SER A 15 -15.75 0.38 -4.56
C SER A 15 -15.17 1.28 -5.66
N LYS A 16 -14.32 2.24 -5.29
CA LYS A 16 -13.69 3.18 -6.22
C LYS A 16 -12.65 2.51 -7.13
N TYR A 17 -11.88 1.56 -6.61
CA TYR A 17 -10.78 0.90 -7.33
C TYR A 17 -10.90 -0.64 -7.26
N PRO A 18 -11.89 -1.26 -7.94
CA PRO A 18 -12.15 -2.69 -7.82
C PRO A 18 -10.98 -3.57 -8.26
N ARG A 19 -10.14 -3.10 -9.20
CA ARG A 19 -8.95 -3.83 -9.66
C ARG A 19 -7.86 -3.96 -8.59
N ALA A 20 -7.75 -2.97 -7.70
CA ALA A 20 -6.77 -2.96 -6.61
C ALA A 20 -7.37 -3.39 -5.26
N ALA A 21 -8.67 -3.69 -5.22
CA ALA A 21 -9.43 -3.92 -3.99
C ALA A 21 -8.91 -5.12 -3.20
N SER A 22 -8.62 -6.24 -3.87
CA SER A 22 -8.08 -7.45 -3.21
C SER A 22 -6.73 -7.17 -2.55
N GLY A 23 -5.79 -6.56 -3.28
CA GLY A 23 -4.46 -6.22 -2.78
C GLY A 23 -4.52 -5.24 -1.60
N LEU A 24 -5.37 -4.22 -1.67
CA LEU A 24 -5.57 -3.28 -0.57
C LEU A 24 -6.14 -3.96 0.68
N PHE A 25 -7.16 -4.80 0.51
CA PHE A 25 -7.78 -5.49 1.63
C PHE A 25 -6.83 -6.47 2.31
N GLN A 26 -6.06 -7.23 1.51
CA GLN A 26 -5.06 -8.16 2.02
C GLN A 26 -3.94 -7.41 2.75
N ALA A 27 -3.36 -6.38 2.15
CA ALA A 27 -2.31 -5.59 2.77
C ALA A 27 -2.78 -4.89 4.04
N TYR A 28 -4.00 -4.36 4.07
CA TYR A 28 -4.56 -3.72 5.26
C TYR A 28 -4.70 -4.72 6.42
N ASN A 29 -5.24 -5.90 6.14
CA ASN A 29 -5.38 -6.93 7.18
C ASN A 29 -4.01 -7.43 7.68
N ASP A 30 -3.03 -7.59 6.79
CA ASP A 30 -1.67 -7.94 7.20
C ASP A 30 -1.05 -6.85 8.10
N VAL A 31 -1.15 -5.59 7.69
CA VAL A 31 -0.64 -4.43 8.45
C VAL A 31 -1.31 -4.33 9.84
N VAL A 32 -2.63 -4.46 9.91
CA VAL A 32 -3.38 -4.28 11.16
C VAL A 32 -3.29 -5.49 12.08
N PHE A 33 -3.46 -6.70 11.57
CA PHE A 33 -3.62 -7.89 12.42
C PHE A 33 -2.34 -8.71 12.56
N ALA A 34 -1.57 -8.88 11.48
CA ALA A 34 -0.35 -9.69 11.51
C ALA A 34 0.84 -8.86 12.01
N GLN A 35 1.03 -7.66 11.45
CA GLN A 35 2.13 -6.76 11.83
C GLN A 35 1.78 -5.82 12.99
N GLN A 36 0.49 -5.75 13.38
CA GLN A 36 0.03 -5.00 14.55
C GLN A 36 0.42 -3.53 14.51
N TRP A 37 0.32 -2.89 13.35
CA TRP A 37 0.56 -1.46 13.24
C TRP A 37 -0.52 -0.67 14.00
N THR A 38 -0.13 0.47 14.53
CA THR A 38 -1.02 1.42 15.21
C THR A 38 -1.23 2.67 14.37
N ASP A 39 -2.22 3.49 14.73
CA ASP A 39 -2.59 4.73 14.02
C ASP A 39 -2.78 4.50 12.50
N VAL A 40 -3.44 3.39 12.14
CA VAL A 40 -3.60 2.96 10.75
C VAL A 40 -4.72 3.74 10.08
N GLU A 41 -4.38 4.41 8.99
CA GLU A 41 -5.27 5.17 8.11
C GLU A 41 -5.13 4.67 6.67
N VAL A 42 -6.17 4.87 5.87
CA VAL A 42 -6.15 4.53 4.44
C VAL A 42 -6.19 5.83 3.65
N VAL A 43 -5.29 5.94 2.67
CA VAL A 43 -5.08 7.15 1.87
C VAL A 43 -5.48 6.86 0.43
N ASP A 44 -6.30 7.72 -0.17
CA ASP A 44 -6.65 7.63 -1.58
C ASP A 44 -5.49 8.13 -2.47
N LEU A 45 -5.06 7.31 -3.43
CA LEU A 45 -4.06 7.68 -4.44
C LEU A 45 -4.70 7.70 -5.85
N PRO A 46 -5.37 8.80 -6.25
CA PRO A 46 -6.17 8.82 -7.47
C PRO A 46 -5.35 8.66 -8.76
N THR A 47 -4.15 9.24 -8.86
CA THR A 47 -3.29 9.09 -10.04
C THR A 47 -2.68 7.69 -10.14
N CYS A 48 -2.60 6.98 -9.02
CA CYS A 48 -2.18 5.57 -8.94
C CYS A 48 -3.37 4.59 -9.04
N ALA A 49 -4.60 5.11 -9.10
CA ALA A 49 -5.87 4.39 -9.12
C ALA A 49 -5.99 3.31 -8.04
N ARG A 50 -5.59 3.61 -6.79
CA ARG A 50 -5.69 2.69 -5.66
C ARG A 50 -5.63 3.40 -4.31
N GLY A 51 -5.88 2.65 -3.23
CA GLY A 51 -5.57 3.08 -1.86
C GLY A 51 -4.15 2.73 -1.43
N ALA A 52 -3.63 3.48 -0.48
CA ALA A 52 -2.43 3.18 0.30
C ALA A 52 -2.78 3.13 1.79
N ILE A 53 -1.89 2.56 2.59
CA ILE A 53 -2.04 2.43 4.04
C ILE A 53 -0.95 3.25 4.70
N LYS A 54 -1.31 4.05 5.69
CA LYS A 54 -0.40 4.86 6.50
C LYS A 54 -0.53 4.40 7.94
N GLY A 55 0.57 4.28 8.68
CA GLY A 55 0.52 3.93 10.09
C GLY A 55 1.88 3.82 10.74
N ARG A 56 1.91 3.32 11.97
CA ARG A 56 3.13 3.13 12.77
C ARG A 56 3.39 1.65 12.98
N LYS A 57 4.53 1.17 12.48
CA LYS A 57 4.99 -0.19 12.71
C LYS A 57 5.51 -0.35 14.15
N PRO A 58 5.22 -1.46 14.85
CA PRO A 58 5.82 -1.73 16.15
C PRO A 58 7.35 -1.63 16.12
N GLN A 59 7.93 -1.16 17.23
CA GLN A 59 9.37 -0.97 17.40
C GLN A 59 10.05 -0.05 16.35
N THR A 60 9.27 0.73 15.59
CA THR A 60 9.76 1.75 14.66
C THR A 60 9.16 3.10 15.05
N ASP A 61 9.98 4.14 15.13
CA ASP A 61 9.53 5.47 15.59
C ASP A 61 8.82 6.30 14.48
N GLY A 62 8.85 5.79 13.26
CA GLY A 62 8.39 6.48 12.06
C GLY A 62 6.95 6.17 11.66
N LEU A 63 6.29 7.18 11.10
CA LEU A 63 5.11 7.00 10.27
C LEU A 63 5.54 6.42 8.92
N LEU A 64 4.97 5.28 8.55
CA LEU A 64 5.31 4.56 7.33
C LEU A 64 4.10 4.49 6.39
N HIS A 65 4.39 4.31 5.11
CA HIS A 65 3.39 4.18 4.06
C HIS A 65 3.56 2.86 3.32
N VAL A 66 2.47 2.16 3.09
CA VAL A 66 2.39 0.92 2.33
C VAL A 66 1.51 1.16 1.11
N VAL A 67 2.02 0.85 -0.09
CA VAL A 67 1.23 0.89 -1.32
C VAL A 67 1.09 -0.54 -1.85
N PRO A 68 -0.12 -1.11 -1.91
CA PRO A 68 -0.33 -2.46 -2.40
C PRO A 68 -0.28 -2.51 -3.93
N CYS A 69 0.28 -3.59 -4.48
CA CYS A 69 0.17 -3.98 -5.87
C CYS A 69 0.08 -5.51 -5.99
N THR A 70 -0.51 -6.02 -7.06
CA THR A 70 -0.51 -7.47 -7.28
C THR A 70 0.82 -7.92 -7.90
N LEU A 71 1.16 -9.20 -7.75
CA LEU A 71 2.34 -9.79 -8.42
C LEU A 71 2.28 -9.68 -9.95
N SER A 72 1.06 -9.67 -10.51
CA SER A 72 0.81 -9.56 -11.95
C SER A 72 0.78 -8.12 -12.47
N GLU A 73 0.79 -7.12 -11.59
CA GLU A 73 0.77 -5.72 -11.96
C GLU A 73 2.15 -5.22 -12.41
N THR A 74 2.18 -4.46 -13.50
CA THR A 74 3.38 -3.73 -13.91
C THR A 74 3.44 -2.38 -13.20
N VAL A 75 4.50 -2.16 -12.41
CA VAL A 75 4.77 -0.90 -11.71
C VAL A 75 5.78 -0.08 -12.52
N SER A 76 5.40 1.13 -12.94
CA SER A 76 6.30 2.07 -13.62
C SER A 76 6.96 3.05 -12.65
N PHE A 77 8.08 3.65 -13.05
CA PHE A 77 8.72 4.73 -12.29
C PHE A 77 7.80 5.94 -12.10
N SER A 78 7.10 6.36 -13.16
CA SER A 78 6.13 7.45 -13.08
C SER A 78 5.01 7.17 -12.07
N TRP A 79 4.60 5.90 -11.94
CA TRP A 79 3.61 5.50 -10.96
C TRP A 79 4.15 5.60 -9.53
N LEU A 80 5.41 5.23 -9.30
CA LEU A 80 6.07 5.38 -7.99
C LEU A 80 6.23 6.86 -7.63
N GLU A 81 6.69 7.69 -8.56
CA GLU A 81 6.83 9.14 -8.36
C GLU A 81 5.51 9.81 -7.96
N ASN A 82 4.41 9.41 -8.62
CA ASN A 82 3.07 9.86 -8.28
C ASN A 82 2.66 9.41 -6.86
N ALA A 83 2.96 8.16 -6.48
CA ALA A 83 2.69 7.66 -5.14
C ALA A 83 3.46 8.44 -4.07
N PHE A 84 4.76 8.69 -4.27
CA PHE A 84 5.56 9.53 -3.38
C PHE A 84 4.96 10.93 -3.25
N THR A 85 4.61 11.58 -4.36
CA THR A 85 4.05 12.93 -4.39
C THR A 85 2.75 13.01 -3.59
N LEU A 86 1.82 12.09 -3.82
CA LEU A 86 0.53 12.04 -3.14
C LEU A 86 0.66 11.71 -1.64
N LEU A 87 1.72 11.00 -1.24
CA LEU A 87 2.02 10.67 0.15
C LEU A 87 2.88 11.74 0.85
N SER A 88 3.00 12.94 0.28
CA SER A 88 3.79 14.06 0.82
C SER A 88 5.30 13.80 0.86
N ASN A 89 5.81 13.06 -0.13
CA ASN A 89 7.24 12.77 -0.33
C ASN A 89 7.95 12.18 0.90
N PRO A 90 7.48 11.05 1.44
CA PRO A 90 8.17 10.37 2.54
C PRO A 90 9.54 9.86 2.06
N ALA A 91 10.50 9.68 2.97
CA ALA A 91 11.83 9.14 2.62
C ALA A 91 11.76 7.74 1.98
N GLU A 92 10.72 6.97 2.30
CA GLU A 92 10.46 5.65 1.76
C GLU A 92 8.97 5.33 1.75
N ILE A 93 8.59 4.46 0.80
CA ILE A 93 7.32 3.75 0.78
C ILE A 93 7.61 2.25 0.74
N TYR A 94 6.73 1.46 1.32
CA TYR A 94 6.76 0.01 1.22
C TYR A 94 5.79 -0.45 0.15
N LEU A 95 6.29 -1.06 -0.90
CA LEU A 95 5.47 -1.72 -1.91
C LEU A 95 5.07 -3.10 -1.39
N ALA A 96 3.79 -3.29 -1.11
CA ALA A 96 3.22 -4.56 -0.68
C ALA A 96 2.77 -5.37 -1.90
N ILE A 97 3.58 -6.34 -2.32
CA ILE A 97 3.30 -7.21 -3.46
C ILE A 97 2.44 -8.38 -2.98
N THR A 98 1.19 -8.44 -3.42
CA THR A 98 0.23 -9.49 -3.05
C THR A 98 0.06 -10.52 -4.17
N SER A 99 0.05 -11.80 -3.83
CA SER A 99 -0.27 -12.91 -4.75
C SER A 99 -1.65 -13.50 -4.49
N GLU A 100 -2.14 -14.30 -5.45
CA GLU A 100 -3.48 -14.92 -5.40
C GLU A 100 -3.62 -15.96 -4.28
N ASP A 101 -2.52 -16.53 -3.81
CA ASP A 101 -2.46 -17.46 -2.66
C ASP A 101 -2.45 -16.74 -1.30
N ALA A 102 -2.74 -15.43 -1.29
CA ALA A 102 -2.70 -14.55 -0.12
C ALA A 102 -1.31 -14.37 0.52
N SER A 103 -0.23 -14.71 -0.18
CA SER A 103 1.11 -14.29 0.23
C SER A 103 1.34 -12.80 -0.02
N ILE A 104 2.17 -12.18 0.82
CA ILE A 104 2.53 -10.76 0.74
C ILE A 104 4.02 -10.57 0.98
N VAL A 105 4.67 -9.77 0.14
CA VAL A 105 6.09 -9.40 0.29
C VAL A 105 6.22 -7.88 0.27
N TYR A 106 7.03 -7.34 1.18
CA TYR A 106 7.25 -5.91 1.31
C TYR A 106 8.61 -5.50 0.74
N TYR A 107 8.60 -4.65 -0.28
CA TYR A 107 9.79 -4.01 -0.82
C TYR A 107 9.87 -2.56 -0.36
N LYS A 108 10.98 -2.20 0.27
CA LYS A 108 11.27 -0.81 0.62
C LYS A 108 11.75 -0.07 -0.63
N ILE A 109 11.00 0.93 -1.06
CA ILE A 109 11.35 1.84 -2.14
C ILE A 109 11.69 3.19 -1.50
N SER A 110 12.93 3.65 -1.66
CA SER A 110 13.37 4.95 -1.15
C SER A 110 13.20 6.05 -2.17
N THR A 111 13.00 7.29 -1.71
CA THR A 111 13.09 8.48 -2.58
C THR A 111 14.45 8.54 -3.28
N GLY A 112 14.46 9.03 -4.52
CA GLY A 112 15.67 9.08 -5.33
C GLY A 112 16.03 7.73 -5.97
N ILE A 113 15.09 6.79 -6.05
CA ILE A 113 15.26 5.57 -6.85
C ILE A 113 15.59 5.95 -8.29
N VAL A 114 16.74 5.48 -8.77
CA VAL A 114 17.18 5.65 -10.16
C VAL A 114 17.11 4.31 -10.87
N LYS A 115 16.72 4.35 -12.15
CA LYS A 115 16.85 3.17 -13.01
C LYS A 115 18.34 2.81 -13.11
N PRO A 116 18.73 1.54 -12.87
CA PRO A 116 20.10 1.11 -13.07
C PRO A 116 20.56 1.44 -14.49
N PRO A 117 21.83 1.85 -14.68
CA PRO A 117 22.39 1.99 -16.01
C PRO A 117 22.28 0.64 -16.74
N VAL A 118 21.83 0.69 -17.99
CA VAL A 118 21.71 -0.49 -18.88
C VAL A 118 23.10 -0.88 -19.38
#